data_AF-A0A1V4WTK4-F1
#
_entry.id   AF-A0A1V4WTK4-F1
#
_cell.length_a   1.000
_cell.length_b   1.000
_cell.length_c   1.000
_cell.angle_alpha   90.00
_cell.angle_beta   90.00
_cell.angle_gamma   90.00
#
_symmetry.space_group_name_H-M   'P 1'
#
loop_
_entity.id
_entity.type
_entity.pdbx_description
1 polymer ?
#
loop_
_entity_poly.entity_id
_entity_poly.type
_entity_poly.pdbx_seq_one_letter_code
_entity_poly.pdbx_strand_id
1 'polypeptide(L)'
;MHRAQRKLFDPWKVWMALFCLLAASLLGAAYVSAGPPVPDGTYKRTCRNINYNTASDRLMASCKRINGSWATTQFSNCTQCRNNGGDIENCNGKIECTGVGIPNVGSYKRSCFCCRMEGSTLSCYCITRKNTSHWTSLPNAGSYRTIWNENGTLRGGH
;
A
#
# COMPACT_ATOMS: atom_id res chain seq x y z
N MET A 1 -67.08 9.07 54.39
CA MET A 1 -66.59 9.52 53.08
C MET A 1 -65.09 9.83 53.19
N HIS A 2 -64.22 8.99 52.62
CA HIS A 2 -63.16 9.39 51.67
C HIS A 2 -62.24 8.21 51.35
N ARG A 3 -61.98 8.11 50.06
CA ARG A 3 -61.41 7.00 49.31
C ARG A 3 -59.88 7.05 49.35
N ALA A 4 -59.27 5.87 49.36
CA ALA A 4 -57.85 5.61 49.25
C ALA A 4 -57.18 6.32 48.06
N GLN A 5 -55.89 6.66 48.18
CA GLN A 5 -54.92 6.67 47.07
C GLN A 5 -53.52 6.35 47.61
N ARG A 6 -53.16 5.06 47.69
CA ARG A 6 -51.74 4.67 47.68
C ARG A 6 -51.31 4.76 46.22
N LYS A 7 -50.44 5.72 45.87
CA LYS A 7 -49.75 5.74 44.58
C LYS A 7 -48.78 4.56 44.57
N LEU A 8 -49.28 3.37 44.26
CA LEU A 8 -48.47 2.20 44.01
C LEU A 8 -47.61 2.50 42.78
N PHE A 9 -46.31 2.34 42.96
CA PHE A 9 -45.33 2.27 41.88
C PHE A 9 -45.92 1.47 40.71
N ASP A 10 -46.02 2.11 39.55
CA ASP A 10 -46.55 1.53 38.34
C ASP A 10 -45.49 0.59 37.73
N PRO A 11 -45.61 -0.74 37.90
CA PRO A 11 -44.55 -1.68 37.53
C PRO A 11 -44.31 -1.71 36.02
N TRP A 12 -45.32 -1.32 35.23
CA TRP A 12 -45.23 -1.13 33.79
C TRP A 12 -44.24 -0.02 33.41
N LYS A 13 -44.25 1.10 34.14
CA LYS A 13 -43.33 2.23 33.90
C LYS A 13 -41.90 1.88 34.28
N VAL A 14 -41.72 1.08 35.33
CA VAL A 14 -40.40 0.59 35.77
C VAL A 14 -39.84 -0.42 34.77
N TRP A 15 -40.67 -1.34 34.26
CA TRP A 15 -40.27 -2.30 33.24
C TRP A 15 -39.94 -1.65 31.89
N MET A 16 -40.73 -0.65 31.46
CA MET A 16 -40.42 0.11 30.24
C MET A 16 -39.09 0.88 30.36
N ALA A 17 -38.83 1.49 31.52
CA ALA A 17 -37.56 2.19 31.78
C ALA A 17 -36.35 1.24 31.78
N LEU A 18 -36.47 0.06 32.40
CA LEU A 18 -35.42 -0.97 32.39
C LEU A 18 -35.17 -1.56 31.00
N PHE A 19 -36.23 -1.75 30.20
CA PHE A 19 -36.12 -2.22 28.82
C PHE A 19 -35.43 -1.19 27.91
N CYS A 20 -35.73 0.11 28.08
CA CYS A 20 -35.04 1.19 27.37
C CYS A 20 -33.54 1.26 27.71
N LEU A 21 -33.17 1.08 28.99
CA LEU A 21 -31.77 1.10 29.43
C LEU A 21 -30.98 -0.11 28.90
N LEU A 22 -31.60 -1.30 28.86
CA LEU A 22 -30.98 -2.49 28.25
C LEU A 22 -30.80 -2.35 26.73
N ALA A 23 -31.80 -1.80 26.02
CA ALA A 23 -31.69 -1.55 24.58
C ALA A 23 -30.61 -0.50 24.24
N ALA A 24 -30.46 0.55 25.06
CA ALA A 24 -29.43 1.57 24.89
C ALA A 24 -28.01 1.03 25.13
N SER A 25 -27.86 0.04 26.01
CA SER A 25 -26.55 -0.59 26.29
C SER A 25 -26.05 -1.54 25.19
N LEU A 26 -26.93 -2.03 24.31
CA LEU A 26 -26.58 -2.92 23.20
C LEU A 26 -26.20 -2.19 21.90
N LEU A 27 -26.35 -0.86 21.84
CA LEU A 27 -26.01 -0.04 20.66
C LEU A 27 -24.69 0.74 20.83
N GLY A 28 -24.00 0.58 21.96
CA GLY A 28 -22.83 1.36 22.36
C GLY A 28 -21.46 0.80 21.97
N ALA A 29 -21.38 -0.22 21.09
CA ALA A 29 -20.11 -0.60 20.50
C ALA A 29 -19.72 0.44 19.44
N ALA A 30 -19.11 1.54 19.88
CA ALA A 30 -18.53 2.54 19.02
C ALA A 30 -17.58 1.84 18.04
N TYR A 31 -17.96 1.83 16.76
CA TYR A 31 -17.13 1.38 15.66
C TYR A 31 -15.85 2.20 15.69
N VAL A 32 -14.75 1.62 16.18
CA VAL A 32 -13.41 2.16 15.91
C VAL A 32 -13.20 1.92 14.42
N SER A 33 -13.54 2.93 13.61
CA SER A 33 -13.21 2.94 12.20
C SER A 33 -11.69 3.02 12.13
N ALA A 34 -11.03 1.87 11.95
CA ALA A 34 -9.67 1.87 11.44
C ALA A 34 -9.71 2.68 10.15
N GLY A 35 -8.91 3.75 10.10
CA GLY A 35 -8.81 4.57 8.88
C GLY A 35 -8.59 3.67 7.66
N PRO A 36 -9.03 4.09 6.46
CA PRO A 36 -9.00 3.25 5.28
C PRO A 36 -7.62 2.60 5.12
N PRO A 37 -7.56 1.28 4.84
CA PRO A 37 -6.31 0.55 4.82
C PRO A 37 -5.38 1.15 3.77
N VAL A 38 -4.18 1.54 4.23
CA VAL A 38 -3.14 2.07 3.36
C VAL A 38 -2.63 0.93 2.47
N PRO A 39 -2.56 1.11 1.13
CA PRO A 39 -2.18 0.06 0.19
C PRO A 39 -0.89 -0.64 0.59
N ASP A 40 -0.88 -1.97 0.49
CA ASP A 40 0.31 -2.74 0.76
C ASP A 40 1.40 -2.49 -0.26
N GLY A 41 2.65 -2.59 0.20
CA GLY A 41 3.82 -2.52 -0.67
C GLY A 41 5.11 -2.35 0.12
N THR A 42 6.24 -2.60 -0.55
CA THR A 42 7.56 -2.51 0.09
C THR A 42 7.97 -1.08 0.44
N TYR A 43 7.34 -0.06 -0.16
CA TYR A 43 7.56 1.35 0.17
C TYR A 43 7.44 1.64 1.68
N LYS A 44 6.56 0.92 2.41
CA LYS A 44 6.38 1.06 3.86
C LYS A 44 7.69 0.87 4.66
N ARG A 45 8.68 0.17 4.10
CA ARG A 45 9.99 -0.07 4.73
C ARG A 45 10.91 1.15 4.72
N THR A 46 10.75 2.05 3.75
CA THR A 46 11.69 3.14 3.50
C THR A 46 11.02 4.50 3.35
N CYS A 47 9.70 4.56 3.48
CA CYS A 47 8.93 5.79 3.50
C CYS A 47 8.32 6.04 4.88
N ARG A 48 8.11 7.32 5.19
CA ARG A 48 7.48 7.83 6.43
C ARG A 48 6.41 8.86 6.08
N ASN A 49 5.64 9.29 7.08
CA ASN A 49 4.56 10.27 6.91
C ASN A 49 3.57 9.85 5.81
N ILE A 50 3.17 8.57 5.85
CA ILE A 50 2.34 7.95 4.83
C ILE A 50 0.88 8.39 5.02
N ASN A 51 0.31 8.99 3.99
CA ASN A 51 -1.09 9.40 3.94
C ASN A 51 -1.73 8.86 2.66
N TYR A 52 -2.91 8.25 2.77
CA TYR A 52 -3.61 7.66 1.64
C TYR A 52 -5.04 8.19 1.56
N ASN A 53 -5.41 8.73 0.40
CA ASN A 53 -6.75 9.17 0.09
C ASN A 53 -7.43 8.12 -0.80
N THR A 54 -8.34 7.34 -0.21
CA THR A 54 -9.11 6.31 -0.91
C THR A 54 -10.00 6.84 -2.02
N ALA A 55 -10.59 8.02 -1.84
CA ALA A 55 -11.51 8.59 -2.82
C ALA A 55 -10.81 8.95 -4.16
N SER A 56 -9.49 9.16 -4.13
CA SER A 56 -8.68 9.50 -5.30
C SER A 56 -7.60 8.46 -5.62
N ASP A 57 -7.60 7.31 -4.92
CA ASP A 57 -6.56 6.27 -4.99
C ASP A 57 -5.13 6.84 -4.94
N ARG A 58 -4.93 7.88 -4.10
CA ARG A 58 -3.72 8.70 -4.07
C ARG A 58 -2.96 8.54 -2.76
N LEU A 59 -1.73 8.07 -2.86
CA LEU A 59 -0.76 7.90 -1.79
C LEU A 59 0.21 9.09 -1.77
N MET A 60 0.49 9.63 -0.60
CA MET A 60 1.52 10.64 -0.35
C MET A 60 2.44 10.14 0.76
N ALA A 61 3.75 10.33 0.59
CA ALA A 61 4.73 9.95 1.61
C ALA A 61 6.03 10.73 1.48
N SER A 62 6.86 10.69 2.52
CA SER A 62 8.27 11.07 2.44
C SER A 62 9.13 9.81 2.34
N CYS A 63 9.78 9.59 1.21
CA CYS A 63 10.55 8.37 0.92
C CYS A 63 12.05 8.62 0.91
N LYS A 64 12.82 7.67 1.45
CA LYS A 64 14.27 7.75 1.51
C LYS A 64 14.87 7.51 0.12
N ARG A 65 15.73 8.42 -0.34
CA ARG A 65 16.57 8.26 -1.54
C ARG A 65 17.74 7.34 -1.25
N ILE A 66 18.37 6.85 -2.31
CA ILE A 66 19.55 5.96 -2.23
C ILE A 66 20.72 6.67 -1.55
N ASN A 67 20.88 7.98 -1.76
CA ASN A 67 21.88 8.80 -1.08
C ASN A 67 21.54 9.13 0.39
N GLY A 68 20.45 8.56 0.94
CA GLY A 68 20.01 8.76 2.32
C GLY A 68 19.13 9.98 2.57
N SER A 69 19.06 10.94 1.64
CA SER A 69 18.15 12.09 1.74
C SER A 69 16.68 11.67 1.65
N TRP A 70 15.75 12.55 2.03
CA TRP A 70 14.31 12.26 1.95
C TRP A 70 13.65 13.07 0.83
N ALA A 71 12.66 12.48 0.17
CA ALA A 71 11.88 13.08 -0.90
C ALA A 71 10.39 13.00 -0.58
N THR A 72 9.66 14.10 -0.67
CA THR A 72 8.20 14.03 -0.68
C THR A 72 7.73 13.56 -2.05
N THR A 73 6.84 12.59 -2.07
CA THR A 73 6.33 11.96 -3.29
C THR A 73 4.84 11.67 -3.17
N GLN A 74 4.21 11.58 -4.32
CA GLN A 74 2.82 11.16 -4.46
C GLN A 74 2.70 10.15 -5.59
N PHE A 75 1.79 9.21 -5.44
CA PHE A 75 1.49 8.18 -6.42
C PHE A 75 -0.01 7.92 -6.44
N SER A 76 -0.59 7.87 -7.63
CA SER A 76 -1.98 7.45 -7.85
C SER A 76 -2.00 6.08 -8.51
N ASN A 77 -3.17 5.44 -8.57
CA ASN A 77 -3.36 4.11 -9.16
C ASN A 77 -2.76 2.99 -8.29
N CYS A 78 -2.80 3.16 -6.96
CA CYS A 78 -2.34 2.15 -6.00
C CYS A 78 -3.15 0.86 -6.15
N THR A 79 -4.47 0.99 -6.25
CA THR A 79 -5.39 -0.15 -6.36
C THR A 79 -5.13 -0.93 -7.65
N GLN A 80 -5.00 -0.23 -8.78
CA GLN A 80 -4.70 -0.87 -10.06
C GLN A 80 -3.34 -1.59 -10.04
N CYS A 81 -2.31 -0.97 -9.45
CA CYS A 81 -0.99 -1.59 -9.32
C CYS A 81 -1.07 -2.94 -8.60
N ARG A 82 -1.76 -2.97 -7.45
CA ARG A 82 -1.92 -4.18 -6.64
C ARG A 82 -2.77 -5.24 -7.35
N ASN A 83 -3.85 -4.84 -8.01
CA ASN A 83 -4.69 -5.77 -8.78
C ASN A 83 -3.92 -6.44 -9.94
N ASN A 84 -2.94 -5.75 -10.52
CA ASN A 84 -2.07 -6.30 -11.56
C ASN A 84 -0.92 -7.17 -11.01
N GLY A 85 -0.91 -7.47 -9.71
CA GLY A 85 0.16 -8.23 -9.05
C GLY A 85 1.45 -7.44 -8.86
N GLY A 86 1.42 -6.11 -9.00
CA GLY A 86 2.56 -5.23 -8.80
C GLY A 86 2.85 -4.93 -7.35
N ASP A 87 4.05 -4.42 -7.09
CA ASP A 87 4.43 -3.84 -5.81
C ASP A 87 4.39 -2.31 -5.87
N ILE A 88 3.98 -1.69 -4.76
CA ILE A 88 4.14 -0.25 -4.57
C ILE A 88 5.51 -0.07 -3.91
N GLU A 89 6.48 0.40 -4.68
CA GLU A 89 7.90 0.40 -4.30
C GLU A 89 8.44 1.84 -4.19
N ASN A 90 9.42 2.05 -3.30
CA ASN A 90 10.17 3.30 -3.26
C ASN A 90 11.39 3.23 -4.20
N CYS A 91 11.31 3.95 -5.30
CA CYS A 91 12.32 4.05 -6.33
C CYS A 91 13.09 5.36 -6.23
N ASN A 92 14.09 5.35 -5.35
CA ASN A 92 14.98 6.49 -5.10
C ASN A 92 14.24 7.78 -4.70
N GLY A 93 13.29 7.67 -3.76
CA GLY A 93 12.48 8.78 -3.26
C GLY A 93 11.20 9.04 -4.06
N LYS A 94 10.91 8.22 -5.08
CA LYS A 94 9.67 8.28 -5.84
C LYS A 94 8.90 6.98 -5.67
N ILE A 95 7.61 7.04 -5.32
CA ILE A 95 6.78 5.83 -5.28
C ILE A 95 6.36 5.46 -6.71
N GLU A 96 6.51 4.18 -7.05
CA GLU A 96 6.13 3.65 -8.36
C GLU A 96 5.47 2.27 -8.24
N CYS A 97 4.76 1.87 -9.30
CA CYS A 97 4.28 0.49 -9.47
C CYS A 97 5.33 -0.35 -10.21
N THR A 98 5.77 -1.44 -9.60
CA THR A 98 6.86 -2.27 -10.12
C THR A 98 6.43 -3.74 -10.15
N GLY A 99 7.20 -4.57 -10.86
CA GLY A 99 6.95 -6.02 -10.90
C GLY A 99 5.81 -6.48 -11.83
N VAL A 100 5.03 -5.56 -12.40
CA VAL A 100 3.95 -5.89 -13.33
C VAL A 100 4.52 -6.27 -14.70
N GLY A 101 4.19 -7.46 -15.19
CA GLY A 101 4.50 -7.89 -16.55
C GLY A 101 5.99 -8.02 -16.88
N ILE A 102 6.87 -8.06 -15.87
CA ILE A 102 8.33 -8.16 -16.10
C ILE A 102 8.74 -9.61 -16.43
N PRO A 103 9.74 -9.82 -17.33
CA PRO A 103 10.18 -11.16 -17.69
C PRO A 103 10.65 -11.98 -16.48
N ASN A 104 10.14 -13.19 -16.34
CA ASN A 104 10.55 -14.09 -15.25
C ASN A 104 11.69 -15.03 -15.67
N VAL A 105 12.77 -14.43 -16.20
CA VAL A 105 13.93 -15.16 -16.73
C VAL A 105 15.24 -14.60 -16.19
N GLY A 106 16.27 -15.45 -16.18
CA GLY A 106 17.62 -15.08 -15.77
C GLY A 106 17.75 -14.65 -14.30
N SER A 107 18.82 -13.89 -14.01
CA SER A 107 19.27 -13.58 -12.65
C SER A 107 19.08 -12.13 -12.23
N TYR A 108 18.64 -11.24 -13.13
CA TYR A 108 18.62 -9.79 -12.87
C TYR A 108 17.86 -9.40 -11.60
N LYS A 109 16.74 -10.06 -11.28
CA LYS A 109 15.92 -9.81 -10.07
C LYS A 109 16.68 -9.99 -8.75
N ARG A 110 17.84 -10.68 -8.75
CA ARG A 110 18.69 -10.83 -7.56
C ARG A 110 19.44 -9.54 -7.18
N SER A 111 19.60 -8.63 -8.13
CA SER A 111 20.45 -7.45 -7.98
C SER A 111 19.89 -6.19 -8.64
N CYS A 112 18.69 -6.27 -9.20
CA CYS A 112 17.94 -5.13 -9.72
C CYS A 112 16.62 -4.99 -8.96
N PHE A 113 16.21 -3.76 -8.72
CA PHE A 113 15.00 -3.37 -8.01
C PHE A 113 14.32 -2.24 -8.78
N CYS A 114 13.10 -1.88 -8.39
CA CYS A 114 12.31 -0.90 -9.11
C CYS A 114 12.14 -1.21 -10.61
N CYS A 115 11.92 -2.49 -10.90
CA CYS A 115 11.79 -2.97 -12.27
C CYS A 115 10.37 -2.75 -12.80
N ARG A 116 10.26 -2.15 -13.98
CA ARG A 116 8.98 -1.90 -14.66
C ARG A 116 9.12 -2.03 -16.18
N MET A 117 8.02 -2.39 -16.83
CA MET A 117 7.92 -2.38 -18.29
C MET A 117 7.37 -1.04 -18.79
N GLU A 118 8.01 -0.48 -19.81
CA GLU A 118 7.50 0.62 -20.63
C GLU A 118 7.44 0.11 -22.08
N GLY A 119 6.25 -0.29 -22.53
CA GLY A 119 6.10 -1.04 -23.78
C GLY A 119 6.86 -2.37 -23.71
N SER A 120 7.79 -2.61 -24.65
CA SER A 120 8.66 -3.80 -24.65
C SER A 120 9.98 -3.61 -23.89
N THR A 121 10.21 -2.43 -23.30
CA THR A 121 11.45 -2.08 -22.62
C THR A 121 11.34 -2.34 -21.13
N LEU A 122 12.23 -3.16 -20.59
CA LEU A 122 12.40 -3.34 -19.15
C LEU A 122 13.35 -2.27 -18.63
N SER A 123 12.93 -1.52 -17.61
CA SER A 123 13.78 -0.55 -16.92
C SER A 123 13.87 -0.87 -15.44
N CYS A 124 15.07 -0.77 -14.86
CA CYS A 124 15.33 -1.06 -13.45
C CYS A 124 16.46 -0.18 -12.89
N TYR A 125 16.55 -0.09 -11.56
CA TYR A 125 17.81 0.20 -10.88
C TYR A 125 18.57 -1.10 -10.63
N CYS A 126 19.81 -1.22 -11.11
CA CYS A 126 20.65 -2.40 -10.94
C CYS A 126 21.90 -2.09 -10.12
N ILE A 127 22.24 -2.98 -9.19
CA ILE A 127 23.40 -2.84 -8.30
C ILE A 127 24.69 -3.12 -9.07
N THR A 128 25.67 -2.23 -8.95
CA THR A 128 27.02 -2.38 -9.53
C THR A 128 27.92 -3.20 -8.62
N ARG A 129 29.09 -3.61 -9.11
CA ARG A 129 30.12 -4.27 -8.29
C ARG A 129 30.65 -3.39 -7.14
N LYS A 130 30.45 -2.07 -7.21
CA LYS A 130 30.82 -1.10 -6.17
C LYS A 130 29.69 -0.85 -5.17
N ASN A 131 28.64 -1.68 -5.18
CA ASN A 131 27.46 -1.55 -4.33
C ASN A 131 26.73 -0.20 -4.48
N THR A 132 26.80 0.39 -5.68
CA THR A 132 25.99 1.55 -6.07
C THR A 132 24.87 1.10 -7.00
N SER A 133 23.81 1.89 -7.16
CA SER A 133 22.73 1.58 -8.10
C SER A 133 22.88 2.40 -9.39
N HIS A 134 22.57 1.80 -10.53
CA HIS A 134 22.52 2.47 -11.83
C HIS A 134 21.17 2.22 -12.51
N TRP A 135 20.54 3.26 -13.03
CA TRP A 135 19.31 3.13 -13.82
C TRP A 135 19.65 2.64 -15.21
N THR A 136 19.01 1.56 -15.66
CA THR A 136 19.30 0.92 -16.93
C THR A 136 18.02 0.39 -17.57
N SER A 137 18.04 0.27 -18.89
CA SER A 137 16.94 -0.25 -19.67
C SER A 137 17.41 -1.31 -20.67
N LEU A 138 16.52 -2.24 -20.98
CA LEU A 138 16.71 -3.31 -21.95
C LEU A 138 15.50 -3.36 -22.88
N PRO A 139 15.63 -2.92 -24.14
CA PRO A 139 14.54 -3.00 -25.12
C PRO A 139 14.28 -4.47 -25.49
N ASN A 140 13.05 -4.74 -25.92
CA ASN A 140 12.58 -6.08 -26.31
C ASN A 140 12.82 -7.14 -25.22
N ALA A 141 12.69 -6.77 -23.95
CA ALA A 141 13.04 -7.62 -22.82
C ALA A 141 12.31 -8.98 -22.84
N GLY A 142 11.09 -9.02 -23.38
CA GLY A 142 10.30 -10.25 -23.51
C GLY A 142 10.83 -11.27 -24.53
N SER A 143 11.77 -10.91 -25.42
CA SER A 143 12.30 -11.85 -26.42
C SER A 143 13.51 -12.67 -25.92
N TYR A 144 14.14 -12.26 -24.81
CA TYR A 144 15.33 -12.94 -24.28
C TYR A 144 14.96 -14.18 -23.46
N ARG A 145 15.79 -15.23 -23.56
CA ARG A 145 15.69 -16.44 -22.71
C ARG A 145 16.30 -16.25 -21.34
N THR A 146 17.23 -15.31 -21.20
CA THR A 146 17.86 -14.96 -19.94
C THR A 146 18.17 -13.47 -19.90
N ILE A 147 17.99 -12.87 -18.73
CA ILE A 147 18.33 -11.47 -18.46
C ILE A 147 19.19 -11.41 -17.20
N TRP A 148 20.32 -10.72 -17.27
CA TRP A 148 21.23 -10.55 -16.14
C TRP A 148 21.65 -9.10 -15.96
N ASN A 149 22.19 -8.82 -14.78
CA ASN A 149 22.81 -7.55 -14.45
C ASN A 149 24.31 -7.64 -14.68
N GLU A 150 24.83 -6.90 -15.65
CA GLU A 150 26.25 -6.71 -15.90
C GLU A 150 26.71 -5.38 -15.31
N ASN A 151 27.18 -5.40 -14.06
CA ASN A 151 27.75 -4.25 -13.36
C ASN A 151 26.86 -2.96 -13.40
N GLY A 152 25.55 -3.11 -13.20
CA GLY A 152 24.57 -2.02 -13.23
C GLY A 152 23.88 -1.83 -14.59
N THR A 153 24.17 -2.68 -15.58
CA THR A 153 23.55 -2.64 -16.90
C THR A 153 22.76 -3.92 -17.16
N LEU A 154 21.49 -3.82 -17.57
CA LEU A 154 20.71 -4.97 -17.97
C LEU A 154 21.22 -5.52 -19.31
N ARG A 155 21.38 -6.84 -19.38
CA ARG A 155 21.76 -7.57 -20.59
C ARG A 155 20.80 -8.73 -20.82
N GLY A 156 20.55 -9.04 -22.09
CA GLY A 156 19.71 -10.14 -22.53
C GLY A 156 20.50 -11.13 -23.38
N GLY A 157 20.09 -12.40 -23.33
CA GLY A 157 20.63 -13.48 -24.13
C GLY A 157 19.53 -14.41 -24.63
N HIS A 158 19.72 -14.99 -25.81
CA HIS A 158 18.80 -15.94 -26.45
C HIS A 158 19.24 -17.38 -26.28
#